data_AF-A0A4R1JR88-F1
#
_entry.id   AF-A0A4R1JR88-F1
#
_cell.length_a   1.000
_cell.length_b   1.000
_cell.length_c   1.000
_cell.angle_alpha   90.00
_cell.angle_beta   90.00
_cell.angle_gamma   90.00
#
_symmetry.space_group_name_H-M   'P 1'
#
loop_
_entity.id
_entity.type
_entity.pdbx_description
1 polymer ?
#
loop_
_entity_poly.entity_id
_entity_poly.type
_entity_poly.pdbx_seq_one_letter_code
_entity_poly.pdbx_strand_id
1 'polypeptide(L)'
;MRRITKMFKSLLLLSLVLLMTNCATEEIGQKNVAQSSSEAKIWFDSHQKDYNATVLNYIGSLQWQNAIISKGEDGEIIEVPFNLSSNLSATTKEADQYNDHHRLMFIKDEQNGFKLYYIQILTNDENYKIQDKNYNYYNIKDTFNGKIFVQELATNAGTKIEFKKGKKIEPSLTTKYSENEIQCVYYGYWYEDGHFEPLYEVGCYASGGSDPQYLPAPDYGGGTGSSGSENTDQTIAQKIEKNINSDQLKGCPKDVLEKLKNATNCDIATILAKLGSTRTINLEIITKQPTNGQPAQTVRTNSLDRYQYTVRISPDYTSATSLFRASNILHEFTHAYFMSLIDDYASTSNPIVFADTPTLFQAFCDSKFPPKKSELPNLHHKEMAETYVKAIGAALQEFQTGIPVIAGKAPNQIYTDLAWGGLRGTPIYDETFPVGSEDYKRIEDRYAAESNGGTSGNQTAIGKPCKI
;
A
#
# COMPACT_ATOMS: atom_id res chain seq x y z
N MET A 1 -33.77 7.45 -71.09
CA MET A 1 -33.00 6.34 -70.47
C MET A 1 -31.56 6.68 -70.07
N ARG A 2 -30.78 7.44 -70.86
CA ARG A 2 -29.34 7.72 -70.60
C ARG A 2 -29.03 8.54 -69.32
N ARG A 3 -29.98 9.33 -68.79
CA ARG A 3 -29.81 10.11 -67.56
C ARG A 3 -30.07 9.30 -66.27
N ILE A 4 -30.99 8.34 -66.31
CA ILE A 4 -31.32 7.48 -65.16
C ILE A 4 -30.16 6.51 -64.85
N THR A 5 -29.49 6.01 -65.89
CA THR A 5 -28.29 5.16 -65.74
C THR A 5 -27.09 5.89 -65.16
N LYS A 6 -26.96 7.22 -65.37
CA LYS A 6 -25.90 8.01 -64.74
C LYS A 6 -26.15 8.26 -63.25
N MET A 7 -27.40 8.50 -62.85
CA MET A 7 -27.74 8.62 -61.43
C MET A 7 -27.57 7.31 -60.67
N PHE A 8 -27.96 6.17 -61.25
CA PHE A 8 -27.76 4.86 -60.61
C PHE A 8 -26.28 4.51 -60.42
N LYS A 9 -25.42 4.81 -61.40
CA LYS A 9 -23.96 4.61 -61.25
C LYS A 9 -23.35 5.51 -60.18
N SER A 10 -23.84 6.76 -60.04
CA SER A 10 -23.36 7.69 -59.02
C SER A 10 -23.81 7.29 -57.62
N LEU A 11 -25.03 6.76 -57.46
CA LEU A 11 -25.55 6.27 -56.18
C LEU A 11 -24.80 5.00 -55.73
N LEU A 12 -24.51 4.09 -56.68
CA LEU A 12 -23.76 2.86 -56.41
C LEU A 12 -22.29 3.14 -56.02
N LEU A 13 -21.67 4.15 -56.63
CA LEU A 13 -20.32 4.59 -56.25
C LEU A 13 -20.30 5.21 -54.85
N LEU A 14 -21.31 6.02 -54.52
CA LEU A 14 -21.41 6.66 -53.21
C LEU A 14 -21.66 5.63 -52.10
N SER A 15 -22.49 4.61 -52.34
CA SER A 15 -22.69 3.51 -51.38
C SER A 15 -21.44 2.65 -51.20
N LEU A 16 -20.66 2.43 -52.26
CA LEU A 16 -19.42 1.66 -52.17
C LEU A 16 -18.32 2.43 -51.40
N VAL A 17 -18.23 3.75 -51.59
CA VAL A 17 -17.30 4.61 -50.84
C VAL A 17 -17.69 4.68 -49.35
N LEU A 18 -18.98 4.78 -49.03
CA LEU A 18 -19.49 4.76 -47.65
C LEU A 18 -19.26 3.40 -46.94
N LEU A 19 -19.32 2.28 -47.67
CA LEU A 19 -19.00 0.96 -47.12
C LEU A 19 -17.49 0.79 -46.87
N MET A 20 -16.63 1.34 -47.73
CA MET A 20 -15.16 1.25 -47.60
C MET A 20 -14.61 2.17 -46.50
N THR A 21 -15.27 3.29 -46.20
CA THR A 21 -14.86 4.19 -45.10
C THR A 21 -15.16 3.63 -43.71
N ASN A 22 -16.19 2.77 -43.57
CA ASN A 22 -16.50 2.14 -42.27
C ASN A 22 -15.59 0.95 -41.94
N CYS A 23 -15.12 0.18 -42.93
CA CYS A 23 -14.18 -0.92 -42.68
C CYS A 23 -12.77 -0.44 -42.29
N ALA A 24 -12.30 0.69 -42.84
CA ALA A 24 -10.96 1.20 -42.53
C ALA A 24 -10.80 1.68 -41.08
N THR A 25 -11.86 2.24 -40.48
CA THR A 25 -11.87 2.66 -39.07
C THR A 25 -11.83 1.48 -38.09
N GLU A 26 -12.49 0.37 -38.42
CA GLU A 26 -12.43 -0.87 -37.63
C GLU A 26 -11.03 -1.50 -37.66
N GLU A 27 -10.38 -1.56 -38.84
CA GLU A 27 -9.02 -2.11 -38.98
C GLU A 27 -7.95 -1.29 -38.23
N ILE A 28 -8.06 0.05 -38.23
CA ILE A 28 -7.14 0.93 -37.50
C ILE A 28 -7.34 0.79 -35.98
N GLY A 29 -8.59 0.72 -35.52
CA GLY A 29 -8.91 0.47 -34.11
C GLY A 29 -8.38 -0.90 -33.64
N GLN A 30 -8.51 -1.94 -34.47
CA GLN A 30 -8.06 -3.29 -34.14
C GLN A 30 -6.52 -3.42 -34.15
N LYS A 31 -5.81 -2.69 -35.02
CA LYS A 31 -4.33 -2.60 -35.01
C LYS A 31 -3.79 -1.94 -33.74
N ASN A 32 -4.40 -0.84 -33.30
CA ASN A 32 -3.97 -0.15 -32.08
C ASN A 32 -4.22 -0.99 -30.82
N VAL A 33 -5.35 -1.71 -30.76
CA VAL A 33 -5.67 -2.65 -29.67
C VAL A 33 -4.64 -3.78 -29.57
N ALA A 34 -4.28 -4.37 -30.72
CA ALA A 34 -3.27 -5.43 -30.76
C ALA A 34 -1.87 -4.94 -30.32
N GLN A 35 -1.52 -3.68 -30.63
CA GLN A 35 -0.24 -3.10 -30.26
C GLN A 35 -0.12 -2.88 -28.74
N SER A 36 -1.07 -2.16 -28.12
CA SER A 36 -1.00 -1.87 -26.67
C SER A 36 -1.03 -3.13 -25.82
N SER A 37 -1.89 -4.11 -26.18
CA SER A 37 -1.92 -5.42 -25.51
C SER A 37 -0.57 -6.16 -25.64
N SER A 38 0.08 -6.09 -26.80
CA SER A 38 1.41 -6.69 -27.00
C SER A 38 2.50 -5.99 -26.18
N GLU A 39 2.46 -4.66 -26.05
CA GLU A 39 3.40 -3.90 -25.22
C GLU A 39 3.29 -4.31 -23.75
N ALA A 40 2.06 -4.33 -23.21
CA ALA A 40 1.81 -4.76 -21.83
C ALA A 40 2.23 -6.22 -21.61
N LYS A 41 2.00 -7.11 -22.59
CA LYS A 41 2.44 -8.50 -22.53
C LYS A 41 3.95 -8.63 -22.39
N ILE A 42 4.70 -7.96 -23.27
CA ILE A 42 6.17 -8.01 -23.28
C ILE A 42 6.71 -7.52 -21.93
N TRP A 43 6.16 -6.42 -21.42
CA TRP A 43 6.54 -5.89 -20.13
C TRP A 43 6.18 -6.85 -18.99
N PHE A 44 4.97 -7.43 -18.99
CA PHE A 44 4.55 -8.37 -17.95
C PHE A 44 5.46 -9.61 -17.92
N ASP A 45 5.77 -10.18 -19.08
CA ASP A 45 6.62 -11.36 -19.19
C ASP A 45 8.00 -11.15 -18.54
N SER A 46 8.54 -9.92 -18.59
CA SER A 46 9.84 -9.58 -17.98
C SER A 46 9.76 -9.15 -16.52
N HIS A 47 8.61 -8.67 -16.03
CA HIS A 47 8.47 -8.10 -14.67
C HIS A 47 7.58 -8.91 -13.72
N GLN A 48 6.86 -9.93 -14.19
CA GLN A 48 5.95 -10.71 -13.34
C GLN A 48 6.62 -11.31 -12.08
N LYS A 49 7.94 -11.58 -12.14
CA LYS A 49 8.73 -12.12 -11.01
C LYS A 49 9.11 -11.05 -9.97
N ASP A 50 8.97 -9.78 -10.32
CA ASP A 50 9.24 -8.66 -9.41
C ASP A 50 8.10 -8.52 -8.38
N TYR A 51 6.96 -9.15 -8.64
CA TYR A 51 5.80 -9.18 -7.78
C TYR A 51 5.79 -10.46 -6.94
N ASN A 52 5.82 -10.30 -5.61
CA ASN A 52 5.56 -11.40 -4.68
C ASN A 52 4.04 -11.56 -4.44
N ALA A 53 3.27 -11.57 -5.52
CA ALA A 53 1.81 -11.60 -5.47
C ALA A 53 1.30 -13.02 -5.68
N THR A 54 0.69 -13.59 -4.64
CA THR A 54 0.21 -14.97 -4.63
C THR A 54 -0.79 -15.28 -5.75
N VAL A 55 -1.59 -14.31 -6.19
CA VAL A 55 -2.52 -14.47 -7.32
C VAL A 55 -1.84 -14.90 -8.61
N LEU A 56 -0.61 -14.43 -8.89
CA LEU A 56 0.11 -14.75 -10.12
C LEU A 56 0.45 -16.24 -10.23
N ASN A 57 0.62 -16.93 -9.09
CA ASN A 57 0.88 -18.36 -9.04
C ASN A 57 -0.33 -19.22 -9.44
N TYR A 58 -1.53 -18.65 -9.37
CA TYR A 58 -2.79 -19.35 -9.65
C TYR A 58 -3.42 -18.91 -10.97
N ILE A 59 -2.71 -18.16 -11.81
CA ILE A 59 -3.22 -17.81 -13.15
C ILE A 59 -3.05 -19.03 -14.06
N GLY A 60 -4.16 -19.56 -14.59
CA GLY A 60 -4.13 -20.65 -15.55
C GLY A 60 -3.70 -20.18 -16.94
N SER A 61 -4.39 -19.17 -17.48
CA SER A 61 -4.03 -18.57 -18.76
C SER A 61 -4.52 -17.12 -18.88
N LEU A 62 -3.62 -16.20 -19.21
CA LEU A 62 -3.96 -14.82 -19.58
C LEU A 62 -4.48 -14.76 -21.02
N GLN A 63 -5.65 -14.15 -21.20
CA GLN A 63 -6.33 -14.02 -22.49
C GLN A 63 -5.96 -12.70 -23.18
N TRP A 64 -4.68 -12.53 -23.52
CA TRP A 64 -4.16 -11.31 -24.17
C TRP A 64 -4.90 -10.90 -25.45
N GLN A 65 -5.39 -11.87 -26.22
CA GLN A 65 -6.20 -11.65 -27.43
C GLN A 65 -7.60 -11.08 -27.13
N ASN A 66 -8.07 -11.25 -25.89
CA ASN A 66 -9.34 -10.74 -25.39
C ASN A 66 -9.13 -9.53 -24.46
N ALA A 67 -7.96 -8.90 -24.50
CA ALA A 67 -7.68 -7.72 -23.69
C ALA A 67 -8.68 -6.60 -24.01
N ILE A 68 -9.16 -5.94 -22.96
CA ILE A 68 -10.04 -4.78 -23.02
C ILE A 68 -9.15 -3.56 -22.89
N ILE A 69 -9.23 -2.66 -23.86
CA ILE A 69 -8.46 -1.41 -23.86
C ILE A 69 -9.45 -0.27 -23.79
N SER A 70 -9.28 0.57 -22.78
CA SER A 70 -10.12 1.73 -22.52
C SER A 70 -9.25 2.98 -22.37
N LYS A 71 -9.80 4.15 -22.69
CA LYS A 71 -9.10 5.44 -22.63
C LYS A 71 -9.96 6.45 -21.89
N GLY A 72 -9.37 7.15 -20.93
CA GLY A 72 -10.05 8.14 -20.12
C GLY A 72 -9.06 9.09 -19.44
N GLU A 73 -9.45 9.61 -18.28
CA GLU A 73 -8.68 10.63 -17.56
C GLU A 73 -7.30 10.10 -17.11
N ASP A 74 -7.24 8.85 -16.67
CA ASP A 74 -6.00 8.16 -16.27
C ASP A 74 -5.18 7.60 -17.46
N GLY A 75 -5.51 7.98 -18.69
CA GLY A 75 -4.82 7.54 -19.89
C GLY A 75 -5.37 6.23 -20.48
N GLU A 76 -4.48 5.40 -21.02
CA GLU A 76 -4.85 4.12 -21.64
C GLU A 76 -4.71 2.99 -20.61
N ILE A 77 -5.80 2.26 -20.39
CA ILE A 77 -5.88 1.14 -19.47
C ILE A 77 -6.03 -0.15 -20.27
N ILE A 78 -5.26 -1.17 -19.89
CA ILE A 78 -5.30 -2.48 -20.53
C ILE A 78 -5.72 -3.49 -19.47
N GLU A 79 -6.87 -4.11 -19.66
CA GLU A 79 -7.38 -5.16 -18.78
C GLU A 79 -7.35 -6.51 -19.49
N VAL A 80 -6.69 -7.49 -18.89
CA VAL A 80 -6.47 -8.82 -19.47
C VAL A 80 -7.22 -9.86 -18.65
N PRO A 81 -8.32 -10.42 -19.19
CA PRO A 81 -9.04 -11.50 -18.54
C PRO A 81 -8.17 -12.73 -18.32
N PHE A 82 -8.40 -13.44 -17.23
CA PHE A 82 -7.82 -14.76 -17.01
C PHE A 82 -8.76 -15.68 -16.23
N ASN A 83 -8.48 -16.98 -16.33
CA ASN A 83 -9.07 -18.00 -15.48
C ASN A 83 -8.02 -18.45 -14.47
N LEU A 84 -8.46 -18.81 -13.26
CA LEU A 84 -7.59 -19.46 -12.29
C LEU A 84 -7.16 -20.84 -12.80
N SER A 85 -5.95 -21.25 -12.45
CA SER A 85 -5.44 -22.61 -12.69
C SER A 85 -6.19 -23.57 -11.77
N SER A 86 -6.42 -24.81 -12.24
CA SER A 86 -7.21 -25.84 -11.53
C SER A 86 -8.68 -25.46 -11.31
N ASN A 87 -9.47 -26.31 -10.64
CA ASN A 87 -10.88 -26.03 -10.33
C ASN A 87 -11.04 -25.02 -9.16
N LEU A 88 -10.11 -24.05 -9.07
CA LEU A 88 -10.15 -23.02 -8.04
C LEU A 88 -11.17 -21.97 -8.41
N SER A 89 -11.90 -21.52 -7.40
CA SER A 89 -12.75 -20.33 -7.46
C SER A 89 -12.36 -19.37 -6.36
N ALA A 90 -12.80 -18.13 -6.51
CA ALA A 90 -12.63 -17.10 -5.51
C ALA A 90 -13.99 -16.65 -4.95
N THR A 91 -14.12 -16.60 -3.63
CA THR A 91 -15.37 -16.19 -2.99
C THR A 91 -15.11 -15.36 -1.73
N THR A 92 -16.14 -14.67 -1.24
CA THR A 92 -16.15 -14.12 0.12
C THR A 92 -16.52 -15.21 1.12
N LYS A 93 -16.17 -15.01 2.40
CA LYS A 93 -16.50 -15.95 3.48
C LYS A 93 -18.00 -16.28 3.60
N GLU A 94 -18.87 -15.44 3.05
CA GLU A 94 -20.32 -15.65 3.07
C GLU A 94 -20.84 -16.66 2.03
N ALA A 95 -19.97 -17.20 1.15
CA ALA A 95 -20.21 -18.41 0.37
C ALA A 95 -21.44 -18.42 -0.55
N ASP A 96 -21.86 -17.28 -1.09
CA ASP A 96 -22.75 -17.29 -2.25
C ASP A 96 -21.92 -17.67 -3.50
N GLN A 97 -22.45 -18.57 -4.34
CA GLN A 97 -21.91 -18.84 -5.69
C GLN A 97 -22.14 -17.61 -6.59
N TYR A 98 -21.32 -16.57 -6.42
CA TYR A 98 -21.21 -15.51 -7.42
C TYR A 98 -20.46 -16.03 -8.64
N ASN A 99 -20.80 -15.53 -9.82
CA ASN A 99 -19.91 -15.66 -10.96
C ASN A 99 -18.67 -14.82 -10.68
N ASP A 100 -17.53 -15.48 -10.46
CA ASP A 100 -16.25 -14.84 -10.21
C ASP A 100 -15.46 -14.66 -11.50
N HIS A 101 -14.92 -13.47 -11.66
CA HIS A 101 -14.21 -13.07 -12.86
C HIS A 101 -12.94 -12.32 -12.49
N HIS A 102 -11.86 -12.60 -13.22
CA HIS A 102 -10.53 -12.11 -12.90
C HIS A 102 -9.87 -11.38 -14.07
N ARG A 103 -9.23 -10.25 -13.78
CA ARG A 103 -8.45 -9.50 -14.75
C ARG A 103 -7.14 -9.03 -14.13
N LEU A 104 -6.10 -8.96 -14.95
CA LEU A 104 -4.95 -8.10 -14.66
C LEU A 104 -5.17 -6.76 -15.34
N MET A 105 -4.97 -5.68 -14.61
CA MET A 105 -5.09 -4.32 -15.14
C MET A 105 -3.71 -3.65 -15.14
N PHE A 106 -3.37 -3.09 -16.30
CA PHE A 106 -2.12 -2.42 -16.57
C PHE A 106 -2.37 -0.95 -16.84
N ILE A 107 -1.71 -0.08 -16.08
CA ILE A 107 -1.77 1.37 -16.23
C ILE A 107 -0.36 1.86 -16.53
N LYS A 108 -0.17 2.58 -17.65
CA LYS A 108 1.15 3.12 -18.00
C LYS A 108 1.61 4.13 -16.94
N ASP A 109 2.85 4.01 -16.50
CA ASP A 109 3.49 4.98 -15.60
C ASP A 109 4.22 6.09 -16.38
N GLU A 110 4.71 7.12 -15.68
CA GLU A 110 5.41 8.27 -16.26
C GLU A 110 6.74 7.91 -16.95
N GLN A 111 7.28 6.70 -16.73
CA GLN A 111 8.55 6.22 -17.30
C GLN A 111 8.34 5.23 -18.46
N ASN A 112 7.11 5.13 -19.00
CA ASN A 112 6.70 4.11 -19.97
C ASN A 112 6.78 2.66 -19.43
N GLY A 113 6.80 2.48 -18.11
CA GLY A 113 6.53 1.20 -17.45
C GLY A 113 5.03 0.99 -17.22
N PHE A 114 4.68 -0.05 -16.45
CA PHE A 114 3.29 -0.32 -16.05
C PHE A 114 3.18 -0.49 -14.54
N LYS A 115 2.12 0.06 -13.97
CA LYS A 115 1.58 -0.39 -12.68
C LYS A 115 0.63 -1.56 -12.93
N LEU A 116 0.73 -2.58 -12.08
CA LEU A 116 0.01 -3.84 -12.21
C LEU A 116 -0.97 -4.02 -11.07
N TYR A 117 -2.23 -4.25 -11.43
CA TYR A 117 -3.32 -4.47 -10.50
C TYR A 117 -4.02 -5.80 -10.78
N TYR A 118 -4.47 -6.45 -9.72
CA TYR A 118 -5.41 -7.56 -9.79
C TYR A 118 -6.83 -7.04 -9.56
N ILE A 119 -7.73 -7.41 -10.48
CA ILE A 119 -9.15 -7.08 -10.43
C ILE A 119 -9.94 -8.36 -10.29
N GLN A 120 -10.79 -8.39 -9.26
CA GLN A 120 -11.80 -9.42 -9.08
C GLN A 120 -13.19 -8.81 -9.19
N ILE A 121 -14.06 -9.48 -9.91
CA ILE A 121 -15.44 -9.04 -10.12
C ILE A 121 -16.33 -10.19 -9.67
N LEU A 122 -17.15 -9.94 -8.65
CA LEU A 122 -18.19 -10.84 -8.17
C LEU A 122 -19.54 -10.27 -8.58
N THR A 123 -20.32 -11.01 -9.35
CA THR A 123 -21.62 -10.53 -9.84
C THR A 123 -22.69 -11.62 -9.87
N ASN A 124 -23.92 -11.19 -9.61
CA ASN A 124 -25.14 -12.00 -9.79
C ASN A 124 -25.74 -11.84 -11.19
N ASP A 125 -25.11 -11.07 -12.08
CA ASP A 125 -25.57 -10.92 -13.45
C ASP A 125 -25.17 -12.15 -14.27
N GLU A 126 -26.12 -13.06 -14.50
CA GLU A 126 -25.93 -14.27 -15.33
C GLU A 126 -25.53 -13.95 -16.78
N ASN A 127 -25.78 -12.72 -17.26
CA ASN A 127 -25.40 -12.29 -18.61
C ASN A 127 -24.05 -11.58 -18.64
N TYR A 128 -23.37 -11.44 -17.49
CA TYR A 128 -22.06 -10.83 -17.45
C TYR A 128 -21.06 -11.65 -18.27
N LYS A 129 -20.33 -10.98 -19.14
CA LYS A 129 -19.23 -11.58 -19.90
C LYS A 129 -17.96 -10.87 -19.53
N ILE A 130 -16.98 -11.63 -19.04
CA ILE A 130 -15.67 -11.10 -18.64
C ILE A 130 -14.94 -10.35 -19.76
N GLN A 131 -15.29 -10.61 -21.02
CA GLN A 131 -14.72 -9.99 -22.22
C GLN A 131 -15.56 -8.82 -22.77
N ASP A 132 -16.69 -8.49 -22.14
CA ASP A 132 -17.53 -7.39 -22.58
C ASP A 132 -16.83 -6.06 -22.29
N LYS A 133 -16.45 -5.38 -23.38
CA LYS A 133 -15.73 -4.11 -23.37
C LYS A 133 -16.50 -2.97 -22.70
N ASN A 134 -17.80 -3.11 -22.48
CA ASN A 134 -18.60 -2.13 -21.75
C ASN A 134 -18.50 -2.26 -20.22
N TYR A 135 -17.86 -3.34 -19.72
CA TYR A 135 -17.43 -3.46 -18.33
C TYR A 135 -15.92 -3.29 -18.31
N ASN A 136 -15.45 -2.07 -18.11
CA ASN A 136 -14.03 -1.71 -18.09
C ASN A 136 -13.77 -0.65 -17.02
N TYR A 137 -12.51 -0.30 -16.80
CA TYR A 137 -12.09 0.68 -15.78
C TYR A 137 -12.90 2.00 -15.78
N TYR A 138 -13.32 2.51 -16.94
CA TYR A 138 -14.07 3.77 -17.06
C TYR A 138 -15.59 3.58 -17.18
N ASN A 139 -16.08 2.34 -17.31
CA ASN A 139 -17.49 2.10 -17.62
C ASN A 139 -18.03 0.83 -16.97
N ILE A 140 -19.13 1.00 -16.23
CA ILE A 140 -19.95 -0.06 -15.64
C ILE A 140 -21.37 0.11 -16.18
N LYS A 141 -21.98 -0.99 -16.65
CA LYS A 141 -23.38 -0.95 -17.09
C LYS A 141 -24.31 -0.57 -15.96
N ASP A 142 -25.35 0.20 -16.28
CA ASP A 142 -26.46 0.58 -15.42
C ASP A 142 -27.28 -0.61 -14.89
N THR A 143 -27.10 -1.81 -15.43
CA THR A 143 -27.71 -3.04 -14.93
C THR A 143 -26.83 -3.80 -13.93
N PHE A 144 -25.57 -3.41 -13.77
CA PHE A 144 -24.62 -4.18 -12.97
C PHE A 144 -25.00 -4.22 -11.49
N ASN A 145 -24.99 -5.42 -10.90
CA ASN A 145 -25.09 -5.62 -9.47
C ASN A 145 -23.96 -6.57 -9.06
N GLY A 146 -23.10 -6.12 -8.16
CA GLY A 146 -21.92 -6.87 -7.80
C GLY A 146 -20.89 -6.06 -7.04
N LYS A 147 -19.76 -6.71 -6.79
CA LYS A 147 -18.62 -6.15 -6.06
C LYS A 147 -17.38 -6.28 -6.92
N ILE A 148 -16.57 -5.23 -6.93
CA ILE A 148 -15.29 -5.19 -7.62
C ILE A 148 -14.21 -4.97 -6.56
N PHE A 149 -13.23 -5.86 -6.55
CA PHE A 149 -12.05 -5.75 -5.70
C PHE A 149 -10.87 -5.40 -6.59
N VAL A 150 -10.09 -4.41 -6.18
CA VAL A 150 -8.91 -3.93 -6.90
C VAL A 150 -7.73 -3.97 -5.95
N GLN A 151 -6.64 -4.62 -6.34
CA GLN A 151 -5.42 -4.71 -5.55
C GLN A 151 -4.20 -4.34 -6.38
N GLU A 152 -3.37 -3.43 -5.90
CA GLU A 152 -2.06 -3.16 -6.51
C GLU A 152 -1.06 -4.26 -6.10
N LEU A 153 -0.44 -4.93 -7.07
CA LEU A 153 0.39 -6.11 -6.77
C LEU A 153 1.75 -5.76 -6.16
N ALA A 154 2.24 -4.52 -6.32
CA ALA A 154 3.51 -4.09 -5.75
C ALA A 154 3.42 -3.83 -4.24
N THR A 155 2.28 -3.30 -3.79
CA THR A 155 2.06 -2.80 -2.43
C THR A 155 1.09 -3.67 -1.63
N ASN A 156 0.36 -4.57 -2.30
CA ASN A 156 -0.80 -5.31 -1.78
C ASN A 156 -1.95 -4.43 -1.29
N ALA A 157 -1.89 -3.12 -1.52
CA ALA A 157 -2.96 -2.19 -1.17
C ALA A 157 -4.21 -2.53 -2.00
N GLY A 158 -5.36 -2.59 -1.33
CA GLY A 158 -6.61 -3.06 -1.92
C GLY A 158 -7.80 -2.19 -1.60
N THR A 159 -8.79 -2.18 -2.50
CA THR A 159 -10.09 -1.52 -2.28
C THR A 159 -11.23 -2.39 -2.79
N LYS A 160 -12.43 -2.16 -2.24
CA LYS A 160 -13.67 -2.81 -2.64
C LYS A 160 -14.70 -1.75 -3.04
N ILE A 161 -15.35 -1.99 -4.16
CA ILE A 161 -16.38 -1.12 -4.71
C ILE A 161 -17.64 -1.96 -4.94
N GLU A 162 -18.74 -1.56 -4.31
CA GLU A 162 -20.03 -2.22 -4.47
C GLU A 162 -20.93 -1.43 -5.42
N PHE A 163 -21.65 -2.14 -6.28
CA PHE A 163 -22.56 -1.57 -7.26
C PHE A 163 -23.96 -2.15 -7.14
N LYS A 164 -24.95 -1.27 -7.29
CA LYS A 164 -26.36 -1.64 -7.45
C LYS A 164 -26.96 -0.87 -8.62
N LYS A 165 -27.44 -1.59 -9.63
CA LYS A 165 -27.92 -1.01 -10.90
C LYS A 165 -26.92 -0.01 -11.48
N GLY A 166 -25.66 -0.46 -11.60
CA GLY A 166 -24.53 0.29 -12.14
C GLY A 166 -24.11 1.52 -11.36
N LYS A 167 -24.78 1.84 -10.24
CA LYS A 167 -24.40 2.94 -9.37
C LYS A 167 -23.56 2.42 -8.23
N LYS A 168 -22.42 3.07 -8.02
CA LYS A 168 -21.59 2.85 -6.84
C LYS A 168 -22.42 3.09 -5.59
N ILE A 169 -22.38 2.14 -4.67
CA ILE A 169 -22.98 2.28 -3.34
C ILE A 169 -21.95 2.95 -2.46
N GLU A 170 -22.20 4.22 -2.13
CA GLU A 170 -21.39 4.93 -1.15
C GLU A 170 -21.78 4.44 0.25
N PRO A 171 -20.82 4.00 1.07
CA PRO A 171 -21.08 3.62 2.44
C PRO A 171 -21.56 4.84 3.24
N SER A 172 -22.47 4.59 4.18
CA SER A 172 -23.02 5.63 5.03
C SER A 172 -21.95 6.15 6.00
N LEU A 173 -21.68 7.46 5.96
CA LEU A 173 -20.72 8.16 6.82
C LEU A 173 -21.02 8.04 8.33
N THR A 174 -22.22 7.57 8.70
CA THR A 174 -22.70 7.50 10.09
C THR A 174 -22.94 6.08 10.60
N THR A 175 -22.79 5.07 9.74
CA THR A 175 -22.98 3.67 10.17
C THR A 175 -21.75 3.23 10.96
N LYS A 176 -21.96 2.74 12.20
CA LYS A 176 -20.91 2.06 12.95
C LYS A 176 -20.50 0.82 12.15
N TYR A 177 -19.21 0.69 11.85
CA TYR A 177 -18.66 -0.51 11.19
C TYR A 177 -19.16 -1.75 11.92
N SER A 178 -19.94 -2.56 11.22
CA SER A 178 -20.27 -3.90 11.68
C SER A 178 -19.25 -4.87 11.09
N GLU A 179 -18.95 -5.98 11.78
CA GLU A 179 -18.09 -7.07 11.26
C GLU A 179 -18.52 -7.55 9.86
N ASN A 180 -19.75 -7.25 9.43
CA ASN A 180 -20.29 -7.56 8.10
C ASN A 180 -19.80 -6.62 6.97
N GLU A 181 -19.01 -5.57 7.26
CA GLU A 181 -18.52 -4.61 6.23
C GLU A 181 -17.08 -4.88 5.76
N ILE A 182 -16.32 -5.71 6.48
CA ILE A 182 -15.02 -6.22 6.03
C ILE A 182 -15.26 -7.54 5.31
N GLN A 183 -14.93 -7.59 4.03
CA GLN A 183 -15.08 -8.80 3.23
C GLN A 183 -13.71 -9.27 2.77
N CYS A 184 -13.35 -10.46 3.25
CA CYS A 184 -12.15 -11.15 2.83
C CYS A 184 -12.47 -12.07 1.66
N VAL A 185 -11.58 -12.07 0.69
CA VAL A 185 -11.64 -12.93 -0.49
C VAL A 185 -10.66 -14.07 -0.29
N TYR A 186 -11.09 -15.27 -0.63
CA TYR A 186 -10.28 -16.48 -0.56
C TYR A 186 -10.28 -17.21 -1.90
N TYR A 187 -9.14 -17.79 -2.28
CA TYR A 187 -9.08 -18.86 -3.26
C TYR A 187 -9.32 -20.20 -2.58
N GLY A 188 -10.05 -21.08 -3.23
CA GLY A 188 -10.38 -22.39 -2.67
C GLY A 188 -11.15 -23.31 -3.60
N TYR A 189 -11.51 -24.47 -3.09
CA TYR A 189 -12.26 -25.48 -3.83
C TYR A 189 -13.70 -25.53 -3.37
N TRP A 190 -14.62 -25.58 -4.34
CA TRP A 190 -16.01 -25.95 -4.09
C TRP A 190 -16.19 -27.46 -4.18
N TYR A 191 -16.90 -28.01 -3.21
CA TYR A 191 -17.32 -29.40 -3.16
C TYR A 191 -18.76 -29.54 -3.67
N GLU A 192 -19.15 -30.75 -4.08
CA GLU A 192 -20.49 -31.03 -4.63
C GLU A 192 -21.63 -30.75 -3.63
N ASP A 193 -21.34 -30.76 -2.33
CA ASP A 193 -22.29 -30.42 -1.26
C ASP A 193 -22.42 -28.91 -1.01
N GLY A 194 -21.75 -28.08 -1.82
CA GLY A 194 -21.74 -26.62 -1.68
C GLY A 194 -20.79 -26.12 -0.60
N HIS A 195 -19.93 -26.97 -0.01
CA HIS A 195 -18.87 -26.54 0.88
C HIS A 195 -17.73 -25.85 0.09
N PHE A 196 -17.22 -24.74 0.62
CA PHE A 196 -16.03 -24.07 0.12
C PHE A 196 -14.86 -24.28 1.09
N GLU A 197 -13.77 -24.87 0.62
CA GLU A 197 -12.53 -24.99 1.40
C GLU A 197 -11.55 -23.88 0.98
N PRO A 198 -11.33 -22.86 1.84
CA PRO A 198 -10.35 -21.83 1.56
C PRO A 198 -8.93 -22.40 1.63
N LEU A 199 -8.13 -22.13 0.60
CA LEU A 199 -6.70 -22.47 0.56
C LEU A 199 -5.82 -21.27 0.86
N TYR A 200 -6.23 -20.09 0.40
CA TYR A 200 -5.43 -18.88 0.52
C TYR A 200 -6.31 -17.63 0.60
N GLU A 201 -5.99 -16.72 1.52
CA GLU A 201 -6.63 -15.41 1.60
C GLU A 201 -5.98 -14.45 0.60
N VAL A 202 -6.76 -13.96 -0.35
CA VAL A 202 -6.32 -13.00 -1.37
C VAL A 202 -6.17 -11.60 -0.77
N GLY A 203 -7.08 -11.24 0.15
CA GLY A 203 -7.05 -9.99 0.89
C GLY A 203 -8.39 -9.69 1.56
N CYS A 204 -8.37 -8.82 2.56
CA CYS A 204 -9.55 -8.30 3.25
C CYS A 204 -9.81 -6.85 2.86
N TYR A 205 -11.06 -6.55 2.50
CA TYR A 205 -11.45 -5.26 1.97
C TYR A 205 -12.64 -4.69 2.73
N ALA A 206 -12.44 -3.53 3.33
CA ALA A 206 -13.44 -2.84 4.12
C ALA A 206 -14.29 -1.87 3.26
N SER A 207 -15.61 -1.81 3.52
CA SER A 207 -16.52 -0.84 2.88
C SER A 207 -16.48 0.51 3.59
N GLY A 208 -15.74 1.48 3.06
CA GLY A 208 -15.89 2.88 3.47
C GLY A 208 -14.75 3.43 4.30
N GLY A 209 -13.89 4.14 3.61
CA GLY A 209 -13.14 5.26 4.15
C GLY A 209 -13.29 6.40 3.15
N SER A 210 -13.64 7.59 3.63
CA SER A 210 -13.36 8.81 2.88
C SER A 210 -11.86 8.81 2.52
N ASP A 211 -11.59 8.47 1.26
CA ASP A 211 -10.37 8.78 0.55
C ASP A 211 -9.05 8.24 1.12
N PRO A 212 -8.49 7.22 0.45
CA PRO A 212 -7.09 7.27 0.06
C PRO A 212 -7.01 7.36 -1.47
N GLN A 213 -6.70 8.55 -1.99
CA GLN A 213 -6.40 8.86 -3.41
C GLN A 213 -5.16 8.12 -3.97
N TYR A 214 -4.78 6.97 -3.42
CA TYR A 214 -3.53 6.29 -3.77
C TYR A 214 -3.71 5.05 -4.64
N LEU A 215 -4.93 4.55 -4.80
CA LEU A 215 -5.24 3.55 -5.82
C LEU A 215 -6.08 4.22 -6.91
N PRO A 216 -5.78 4.03 -8.21
CA PRO A 216 -6.68 4.40 -9.29
C PRO A 216 -7.96 3.58 -9.10
N ALA A 217 -8.93 4.15 -8.39
CA ALA A 217 -10.26 3.59 -8.28
C ALA A 217 -10.89 3.81 -9.65
N PRO A 218 -11.42 2.75 -10.31
CA PRO A 218 -12.03 2.91 -11.61
C PRO A 218 -13.03 4.06 -11.65
N ASP A 219 -12.76 5.02 -12.54
CA ASP A 219 -13.50 6.27 -12.68
C ASP A 219 -14.80 6.00 -13.44
N TYR A 220 -15.83 5.66 -12.68
CA TYR A 220 -17.19 5.48 -13.21
C TYR A 220 -17.92 6.82 -13.16
N GLY A 221 -17.80 7.59 -14.23
CA GLY A 221 -18.24 8.98 -14.37
C GLY A 221 -19.56 9.32 -13.65
N GLY A 222 -19.43 10.18 -12.62
CA GLY A 222 -20.52 10.82 -11.92
C GLY A 222 -20.10 12.25 -11.54
N GLY A 223 -20.35 13.21 -12.42
CA GLY A 223 -19.85 14.57 -12.26
C GLY A 223 -20.44 15.34 -11.08
N THR A 224 -19.58 16.05 -10.33
CA THR A 224 -19.94 17.23 -9.54
C THR A 224 -18.76 18.20 -9.39
N GLY A 225 -18.91 19.38 -10.01
CA GLY A 225 -18.59 20.70 -9.48
C GLY A 225 -17.24 20.98 -8.82
N SER A 226 -16.31 21.52 -9.61
CA SER A 226 -15.13 22.26 -9.15
C SER A 226 -15.52 23.56 -8.41
N SER A 227 -14.93 23.78 -7.23
CA SER A 227 -14.64 25.13 -6.73
C SER A 227 -13.23 25.17 -6.17
N GLY A 228 -12.34 25.88 -6.88
CA GLY A 228 -10.97 26.10 -6.45
C GLY A 228 -10.88 26.95 -5.19
N SER A 229 -9.95 26.58 -4.32
CA SER A 229 -9.38 27.43 -3.30
C SER A 229 -7.93 27.01 -3.15
N GLU A 230 -7.01 27.85 -3.63
CA GLU A 230 -5.59 27.75 -3.31
C GLU A 230 -5.42 28.06 -1.81
N ASN A 231 -5.48 27.01 -1.00
CA ASN A 231 -4.67 26.90 0.20
C ASN A 231 -3.88 25.61 0.03
N THR A 232 -2.57 25.65 0.17
CA THR A 232 -1.75 24.44 0.15
C THR A 232 -2.17 23.54 1.31
N ASP A 233 -3.05 22.57 1.03
CA ASP A 233 -3.53 21.63 2.02
C ASP A 233 -2.36 20.79 2.52
N GLN A 234 -1.85 21.13 3.70
CA GLN A 234 -0.82 20.33 4.36
C GLN A 234 -1.38 18.94 4.67
N THR A 235 -0.65 17.90 4.29
CA THR A 235 -0.99 16.51 4.61
C THR A 235 -1.02 16.31 6.13
N ILE A 236 -1.73 15.29 6.62
CA ILE A 236 -1.76 14.96 8.06
C ILE A 236 -0.35 14.71 8.59
N ALA A 237 0.48 14.02 7.81
CA ALA A 237 1.86 13.75 8.17
C ALA A 237 2.69 15.03 8.34
N GLN A 238 2.53 16.01 7.45
CA GLN A 238 3.15 17.34 7.58
C GLN A 238 2.64 18.11 8.82
N LYS A 239 1.35 17.97 9.15
CA LYS A 239 0.78 18.56 10.37
C LYS A 239 1.38 17.94 11.63
N ILE A 240 1.57 16.62 11.67
CA ILE A 240 2.21 15.94 12.80
C ILE A 240 3.63 16.46 12.97
N GLU A 241 4.43 16.44 11.90
CA GLU A 241 5.82 16.88 11.93
C GLU A 241 5.99 18.34 12.39
N LYS A 242 5.13 19.23 11.91
CA LYS A 242 5.11 20.65 12.31
C LYS A 242 4.75 20.82 13.79
N ASN A 243 3.94 19.92 14.35
CA ASN A 243 3.44 19.99 15.72
C ASN A 243 4.32 19.21 16.72
N ILE A 244 5.46 18.66 16.31
CA ILE A 244 6.41 18.04 17.24
C ILE A 244 6.97 19.11 18.19
N ASN A 245 6.68 18.99 19.48
CA ASN A 245 7.26 19.82 20.52
C ASN A 245 8.63 19.26 20.95
N SER A 246 9.70 19.99 20.65
CA SER A 246 11.08 19.63 20.96
C SER A 246 11.78 20.60 21.94
N ASP A 247 11.00 21.39 22.69
CA ASP A 247 11.54 22.43 23.58
C ASP A 247 12.41 21.85 24.69
N GLN A 248 12.08 20.64 25.17
CA GLN A 248 12.84 19.94 26.20
C GLN A 248 13.87 18.95 25.64
N LEU A 249 13.99 18.81 24.32
CA LEU A 249 15.08 18.08 23.69
C LEU A 249 16.33 18.96 23.68
N LYS A 250 17.46 18.41 24.13
CA LYS A 250 18.70 19.17 24.33
C LYS A 250 19.85 18.57 23.51
N GLY A 251 20.82 19.43 23.22
CA GLY A 251 22.09 19.04 22.59
C GLY A 251 21.90 18.51 21.17
N CYS A 252 22.84 17.68 20.74
CA CYS A 252 22.84 17.12 19.39
C CYS A 252 21.55 16.37 18.99
N PRO A 253 20.82 15.63 19.86
CA PRO A 253 19.51 15.08 19.50
C PRO A 253 18.52 16.12 18.93
N LYS A 254 18.57 17.38 19.40
CA LYS A 254 17.73 18.46 18.85
C LYS A 254 18.14 18.81 17.43
N ASP A 255 19.44 18.96 17.18
CA ASP A 255 19.97 19.24 15.83
C ASP A 255 19.64 18.11 14.85
N VAL A 256 19.70 16.86 15.33
CA VAL A 256 19.32 15.68 14.56
C VAL A 256 17.84 15.72 14.18
N LEU A 257 16.96 16.02 15.14
CA LEU A 257 15.52 16.15 14.87
C LEU A 257 15.25 17.26 13.85
N GLU A 258 15.84 18.45 14.02
CA GLU A 258 15.63 19.54 13.08
C GLU A 258 16.16 19.20 11.69
N LYS A 259 17.27 18.44 11.59
CA LYS A 259 17.75 17.96 10.29
C LYS A 259 16.82 16.93 9.67
N LEU A 260 16.23 16.02 10.46
CA LEU A 260 15.22 15.08 9.98
C LEU A 260 13.97 15.83 9.48
N LYS A 261 13.55 16.90 10.17
CA LYS A 261 12.41 17.74 9.78
C LYS A 261 12.59 18.50 8.47
N ASN A 262 13.83 18.69 8.03
CA ASN A 262 14.18 19.45 6.84
C ASN A 262 14.72 18.55 5.71
N ALA A 263 14.64 17.22 5.83
CA ALA A 263 15.03 16.29 4.78
C ALA A 263 14.02 16.34 3.62
N THR A 264 14.47 16.05 2.39
CA THR A 264 13.65 16.27 1.18
C THR A 264 12.77 15.09 0.78
N ASN A 265 13.23 13.84 0.96
CA ASN A 265 12.46 12.63 0.60
C ASN A 265 12.25 11.66 1.76
N CYS A 266 12.80 11.97 2.93
CA CYS A 266 12.68 11.20 4.17
C CYS A 266 12.49 12.14 5.37
N ASP A 267 11.70 13.20 5.19
CA ASP A 267 11.16 13.94 6.33
C ASP A 267 10.27 13.00 7.18
N ILE A 268 10.04 13.38 8.43
CA ILE A 268 9.22 12.57 9.34
C ILE A 268 7.81 12.42 8.75
N ALA A 269 7.32 13.45 8.04
CA ALA A 269 6.08 13.36 7.30
C ALA A 269 6.08 12.25 6.24
N THR A 270 7.16 12.01 5.50
CA THR A 270 7.20 10.95 4.49
C THR A 270 7.13 9.56 5.11
N ILE A 271 7.78 9.35 6.26
CA ILE A 271 7.67 8.08 6.99
C ILE A 271 6.24 7.89 7.50
N LEU A 272 5.66 8.92 8.13
CA LEU A 272 4.28 8.90 8.62
C LEU A 272 3.23 8.79 7.50
N ALA A 273 3.51 9.34 6.32
CA ALA A 273 2.66 9.22 5.14
C ALA A 273 2.73 7.80 4.56
N LYS A 274 3.91 7.19 4.51
CA LYS A 274 4.08 5.76 4.14
C LYS A 274 3.43 4.83 5.15
N LEU A 275 3.40 5.23 6.42
CA LEU A 275 2.62 4.57 7.47
C LEU A 275 1.11 4.79 7.28
N GLY A 276 0.63 5.66 6.40
CA GLY A 276 -0.81 5.89 6.21
C GLY A 276 -1.46 6.64 7.37
N SER A 277 -0.74 7.60 7.98
CA SER A 277 -1.29 8.38 9.09
C SER A 277 -2.56 9.16 8.69
N THR A 278 -3.71 8.74 9.24
CA THR A 278 -5.03 9.35 9.01
C THR A 278 -5.44 10.35 10.10
N ARG A 279 -4.64 10.50 11.16
CA ARG A 279 -4.89 11.43 12.26
C ARG A 279 -3.65 12.14 12.76
N THR A 280 -3.83 13.40 13.15
CA THR A 280 -2.80 14.16 13.84
C THR A 280 -2.60 13.64 15.26
N ILE A 281 -1.35 13.45 15.65
CA ILE A 281 -0.93 13.11 17.01
C ILE A 281 -0.13 14.26 17.61
N ASN A 282 -0.20 14.42 18.93
CA ASN A 282 0.63 15.36 19.66
C ASN A 282 1.87 14.63 20.16
N LEU A 283 3.03 15.00 19.61
CA LEU A 283 4.32 14.42 19.97
C LEU A 283 5.16 15.43 20.74
N GLU A 284 5.51 15.07 21.97
CA GLU A 284 6.57 15.73 22.72
C GLU A 284 7.83 14.86 22.67
N ILE A 285 8.98 15.44 22.35
CA ILE A 285 10.27 14.76 22.40
C ILE A 285 11.19 15.46 23.38
N ILE A 286 11.72 14.68 24.34
CA ILE A 286 12.44 15.21 25.49
C ILE A 286 13.73 14.44 25.75
N THR A 287 14.75 15.12 26.29
CA THR A 287 15.92 14.44 26.86
C THR A 287 15.59 13.97 28.27
N LYS A 288 15.32 12.67 28.43
CA LYS A 288 14.97 12.03 29.71
C LYS A 288 15.30 10.55 29.67
N GLN A 289 15.66 9.97 30.82
CA GLN A 289 15.92 8.54 30.91
C GLN A 289 14.67 7.69 30.58
N PRO A 290 14.79 6.74 29.64
CA PRO A 290 13.81 5.67 29.44
C PRO A 290 13.70 4.77 30.66
N THR A 291 12.53 4.15 30.87
CA THR A 291 12.24 3.36 32.07
C THR A 291 13.09 2.08 32.18
N ASN A 292 13.59 1.56 31.06
CA ASN A 292 14.30 0.27 30.98
C ASN A 292 15.78 0.41 30.58
N GLY A 293 16.38 1.61 30.71
CA GLY A 293 17.78 1.86 30.30
C GLY A 293 18.02 1.80 28.78
N GLN A 294 16.95 1.71 27.99
CA GLN A 294 17.01 1.75 26.53
C GLN A 294 17.50 3.12 26.04
N PRO A 295 18.03 3.22 24.80
CA PRO A 295 18.49 4.50 24.25
C PRO A 295 17.35 5.50 23.99
N ALA A 296 16.16 4.99 23.73
CA ALA A 296 14.95 5.79 23.60
C ALA A 296 13.72 4.98 24.03
N GLN A 297 12.59 5.68 24.19
CA GLN A 297 11.30 5.08 24.49
C GLN A 297 10.15 6.04 24.21
N THR A 298 9.14 5.56 23.50
CA THR A 298 7.82 6.19 23.37
C THR A 298 6.88 5.70 24.47
N VAL A 299 6.19 6.65 25.11
CA VAL A 299 5.12 6.38 26.08
C VAL A 299 3.94 7.29 25.81
N ARG A 300 2.77 6.94 26.35
CA ARG A 300 1.68 7.92 26.48
C ARG A 300 2.09 8.99 27.48
N THR A 301 1.87 10.26 27.15
CA THR A 301 2.14 11.39 28.05
C THR A 301 1.32 11.24 29.33
N ASN A 302 0.06 10.85 29.17
CA ASN A 302 -0.86 10.45 30.22
C ASN A 302 -1.60 9.20 29.76
N SER A 303 -1.75 8.19 30.63
CA SER A 303 -2.36 6.91 30.28
C SER A 303 -3.83 7.03 29.86
N LEU A 304 -4.50 8.12 30.24
CA LEU A 304 -5.90 8.39 29.88
C LEU A 304 -6.06 9.22 28.61
N ASP A 305 -5.00 9.92 28.20
CA ASP A 305 -5.06 10.84 27.08
C ASP A 305 -4.70 10.11 25.77
N ARG A 306 -5.65 10.10 24.84
CA ARG A 306 -5.45 9.52 23.50
C ARG A 306 -4.67 10.49 22.62
N TYR A 307 -3.86 9.94 21.71
CA TYR A 307 -3.07 10.67 20.71
C TYR A 307 -2.04 11.65 21.30
N GLN A 308 -1.66 11.46 22.57
CA GLN A 308 -0.65 12.28 23.25
C GLN A 308 0.51 11.38 23.68
N TYR A 309 1.66 11.55 23.04
CA TYR A 309 2.83 10.71 23.23
C TYR A 309 4.06 11.52 23.57
N THR A 310 4.88 10.96 24.45
CA THR A 310 6.19 11.50 24.81
C THR A 310 7.27 10.52 24.38
N VAL A 311 8.17 10.97 23.51
CA VAL A 311 9.41 10.29 23.13
C VAL A 311 10.53 10.74 24.07
N ARG A 312 11.14 9.79 24.76
CA ARG A 312 12.26 10.02 25.68
C ARG A 312 13.54 9.59 25.01
N ILE A 313 14.51 10.49 24.88
CA ILE A 313 15.86 10.18 24.39
C ILE A 313 16.82 10.13 25.58
N SER A 314 17.51 9.01 25.76
CA SER A 314 18.43 8.80 26.88
C SER A 314 19.65 9.72 26.79
N PRO A 315 20.01 10.38 27.91
CA PRO A 315 21.24 11.15 27.98
C PRO A 315 22.52 10.30 28.14
N ASP A 316 22.44 8.99 28.38
CA ASP A 316 23.62 8.19 28.74
C ASP A 316 24.56 7.88 27.57
N TYR A 317 24.05 7.98 26.35
CA TYR A 317 24.79 7.65 25.13
C TYR A 317 25.66 8.83 24.66
N THR A 318 26.51 9.33 25.56
CA THR A 318 27.29 10.59 25.40
C THR A 318 28.28 10.58 24.23
N SER A 319 28.68 9.39 23.78
CA SER A 319 29.60 9.21 22.65
C SER A 319 28.90 8.77 21.37
N ALA A 320 27.57 8.60 21.38
CA ALA A 320 26.83 8.14 20.21
C ALA A 320 26.99 9.06 19.01
N THR A 321 26.75 8.53 17.82
CA THR A 321 26.73 9.30 16.60
C THR A 321 25.37 9.97 16.34
N SER A 322 25.34 10.96 15.45
CA SER A 322 24.13 11.61 14.98
C SER A 322 23.22 10.63 14.23
N LEU A 323 23.83 9.63 13.58
CA LEU A 323 23.12 8.56 12.90
C LEU A 323 22.42 7.62 13.88
N PHE A 324 23.07 7.27 15.00
CA PHE A 324 22.43 6.52 16.08
C PHE A 324 21.23 7.27 16.66
N ARG A 325 21.38 8.58 16.91
CA ARG A 325 20.27 9.41 17.40
C ARG A 325 19.13 9.50 16.41
N ALA A 326 19.42 9.64 15.12
CA ALA A 326 18.41 9.66 14.07
C ALA A 326 17.64 8.32 14.05
N SER A 327 18.34 7.20 14.13
CA SER A 327 17.72 5.86 14.16
C SER A 327 16.74 5.72 15.32
N ASN A 328 17.14 6.15 16.52
CA ASN A 328 16.27 6.09 17.70
C ASN A 328 15.04 6.99 17.52
N ILE A 329 15.19 8.22 17.03
CA ILE A 329 14.06 9.14 16.82
C ILE A 329 13.04 8.55 15.83
N LEU A 330 13.51 8.03 14.70
CA LEU A 330 12.65 7.45 13.67
C LEU A 330 11.94 6.18 14.18
N HIS A 331 12.66 5.34 14.93
CA HIS A 331 12.10 4.15 15.58
C HIS A 331 10.96 4.53 16.54
N GLU A 332 11.20 5.51 17.42
CA GLU A 332 10.21 5.95 18.40
C GLU A 332 8.99 6.63 17.77
N PHE A 333 9.16 7.33 16.65
CA PHE A 333 8.02 7.89 15.90
C PHE A 333 7.16 6.80 15.26
N THR A 334 7.79 5.71 14.81
CA THR A 334 7.07 4.53 14.32
C THR A 334 6.24 3.91 15.45
N HIS A 335 6.79 3.82 16.68
CA HIS A 335 6.00 3.42 17.85
C HIS A 335 4.82 4.35 18.14
N ALA A 336 5.02 5.67 18.07
CA ALA A 336 3.93 6.63 18.30
C ALA A 336 2.79 6.47 17.29
N TYR A 337 3.13 6.21 16.02
CA TYR A 337 2.14 5.90 14.99
C TYR A 337 1.35 4.61 15.33
N PHE A 338 1.98 3.50 15.67
CA PHE A 338 1.21 2.29 16.03
C PHE A 338 0.36 2.48 17.28
N MET A 339 0.85 3.26 18.24
CA MET A 339 0.06 3.63 19.41
C MET A 339 -1.17 4.45 19.03
N SER A 340 -1.13 5.26 17.96
CA SER A 340 -2.31 5.97 17.45
C SER A 340 -3.31 5.04 16.81
N LEU A 341 -2.89 3.98 16.12
CA LEU A 341 -3.81 2.96 15.62
C LEU A 341 -4.55 2.25 16.77
N ILE A 342 -3.85 1.98 17.88
CA ILE A 342 -4.48 1.45 19.09
C ILE A 342 -5.50 2.44 19.67
N ASP A 343 -5.19 3.74 19.66
CA ASP A 343 -6.14 4.76 20.10
C ASP A 343 -7.35 4.90 19.19
N ASP A 344 -7.14 4.79 17.88
CA ASP A 344 -8.20 4.76 16.89
C ASP A 344 -9.12 3.57 17.13
N TYR A 345 -8.55 2.38 17.33
CA TYR A 345 -9.31 1.19 17.68
C TYR A 345 -10.06 1.38 19.00
N ALA A 346 -9.42 1.87 20.05
CA ALA A 346 -10.05 2.11 21.35
C ALA A 346 -11.16 3.18 21.28
N SER A 347 -11.12 4.07 20.28
CA SER A 347 -12.11 5.12 20.05
C SER A 347 -13.30 4.68 19.22
N THR A 348 -13.05 3.86 18.22
CA THR A 348 -14.04 3.50 17.20
C THR A 348 -14.56 2.08 17.35
N SER A 349 -13.82 1.23 18.05
CA SER A 349 -13.95 -0.24 18.01
C SER A 349 -13.92 -0.79 16.58
N ASN A 350 -13.28 -0.07 15.65
CA ASN A 350 -13.21 -0.42 14.25
C ASN A 350 -11.83 -1.02 13.92
N PRO A 351 -11.74 -2.30 13.54
CA PRO A 351 -10.47 -2.95 13.24
C PRO A 351 -9.86 -2.53 11.90
N ILE A 352 -10.58 -1.79 11.05
CA ILE A 352 -10.01 -1.24 9.81
C ILE A 352 -8.81 -0.34 10.06
N VAL A 353 -8.67 0.20 11.27
CA VAL A 353 -7.53 1.04 11.66
C VAL A 353 -6.20 0.29 11.55
N PHE A 354 -6.23 -1.05 11.48
CA PHE A 354 -5.07 -1.89 11.25
C PHE A 354 -4.98 -2.42 9.81
N ALA A 355 -5.90 -2.07 8.90
CA ALA A 355 -6.00 -2.69 7.57
C ALA A 355 -4.68 -2.60 6.76
N ASP A 356 -3.94 -1.51 6.92
CA ASP A 356 -2.66 -1.28 6.25
C ASP A 356 -1.45 -1.79 7.08
N THR A 357 -1.70 -2.50 8.17
CA THR A 357 -0.70 -3.13 9.05
C THR A 357 -1.01 -4.62 9.19
N PRO A 358 -0.66 -5.45 8.19
CA PRO A 358 -1.11 -6.84 8.10
C PRO A 358 -0.79 -7.69 9.33
N THR A 359 0.36 -7.47 9.98
CA THR A 359 0.72 -8.22 11.20
C THR A 359 -0.15 -7.79 12.39
N LEU A 360 -0.47 -6.50 12.51
CA LEU A 360 -1.36 -6.01 13.58
C LEU A 360 -2.82 -6.39 13.32
N PHE A 361 -3.24 -6.38 12.06
CA PHE A 361 -4.55 -6.84 11.64
C PHE A 361 -4.71 -8.35 11.87
N GLN A 362 -3.74 -9.15 11.45
CA GLN A 362 -3.75 -10.60 11.67
C GLN A 362 -3.81 -10.92 13.17
N ALA A 363 -3.00 -10.25 13.98
CA ALA A 363 -3.03 -10.46 15.43
C ALA A 363 -4.36 -10.04 16.07
N PHE A 364 -4.99 -8.99 15.55
CA PHE A 364 -6.35 -8.61 15.93
C PHE A 364 -7.35 -9.71 15.60
N CYS A 365 -7.29 -10.28 14.38
CA CYS A 365 -8.15 -11.38 13.94
C CYS A 365 -7.94 -12.65 14.77
N ASP A 366 -6.68 -13.01 15.06
CA ASP A 366 -6.30 -14.23 15.78
C ASP A 366 -6.70 -14.20 17.26
N SER A 367 -6.69 -13.02 17.89
CA SER A 367 -6.96 -12.89 19.32
C SER A 367 -8.44 -12.80 19.69
N LYS A 368 -9.35 -12.79 18.70
CA LYS A 368 -10.81 -12.56 18.81
C LYS A 368 -11.26 -11.24 19.47
N PHE A 369 -10.45 -10.58 20.30
CA PHE A 369 -10.54 -9.21 20.86
C PHE A 369 -9.15 -8.88 21.45
N PRO A 370 -8.73 -7.61 21.56
CA PRO A 370 -7.38 -7.13 21.21
C PRO A 370 -6.24 -7.98 21.81
N PRO A 371 -5.08 -8.08 21.13
CA PRO A 371 -3.92 -8.82 21.62
C PRO A 371 -3.63 -8.42 23.06
N LYS A 372 -3.22 -9.39 23.90
CA LYS A 372 -2.93 -9.05 25.30
C LYS A 372 -1.92 -7.92 25.32
N LYS A 373 -2.04 -7.00 26.26
CA LYS A 373 -1.13 -5.85 26.37
C LYS A 373 0.35 -6.26 26.43
N SER A 374 0.65 -7.47 26.89
CA SER A 374 1.97 -8.09 26.91
C SER A 374 2.47 -8.59 25.55
N GLU A 375 1.58 -8.87 24.60
CA GLU A 375 1.88 -9.37 23.25
C GLU A 375 2.00 -8.24 22.23
N LEU A 376 1.29 -7.13 22.44
CA LEU A 376 1.34 -5.94 21.56
C LEU A 376 2.75 -5.43 21.23
N PRO A 377 3.71 -5.35 22.19
CA PRO A 377 5.07 -4.95 21.85
C PRO A 377 5.70 -5.82 20.77
N ASN A 378 5.55 -7.14 20.85
CA ASN A 378 6.14 -8.07 19.89
C ASN A 378 5.50 -7.96 18.50
N LEU A 379 4.18 -7.74 18.45
CA LEU A 379 3.44 -7.58 17.22
C LEU A 379 3.81 -6.28 16.49
N HIS A 380 3.94 -5.16 17.23
CA HIS A 380 4.45 -3.93 16.64
C HIS A 380 5.88 -4.11 16.11
N HIS A 381 6.76 -4.79 16.86
CA HIS A 381 8.12 -5.05 16.37
C HIS A 381 8.16 -5.92 15.12
N LYS A 382 7.26 -6.90 15.00
CA LYS A 382 7.14 -7.73 13.79
C LYS A 382 6.66 -6.90 12.60
N GLU A 383 5.64 -6.05 12.79
CA GLU A 383 5.21 -5.11 11.75
C GLU A 383 6.34 -4.14 11.36
N MET A 384 7.14 -3.66 12.33
CA MET A 384 8.35 -2.87 12.04
C MET A 384 9.36 -3.62 11.19
N ALA A 385 9.65 -4.86 11.54
CA ALA A 385 10.59 -5.72 10.82
C ALA A 385 10.18 -5.94 9.35
N GLU A 386 8.91 -6.25 9.12
CA GLU A 386 8.39 -6.60 7.79
C GLU A 386 8.22 -5.38 6.89
N THR A 387 7.73 -4.27 7.45
CA THR A 387 7.23 -3.14 6.66
C THR A 387 8.16 -1.91 6.75
N TYR A 388 8.75 -1.65 7.92
CA TYR A 388 9.32 -0.33 8.22
C TYR A 388 10.85 -0.27 8.36
N VAL A 389 11.53 -1.39 8.59
CA VAL A 389 13.00 -1.41 8.68
C VAL A 389 13.66 -0.84 7.42
N LYS A 390 13.13 -1.17 6.23
CA LYS A 390 13.64 -0.61 4.96
C LYS A 390 13.36 0.89 4.84
N ALA A 391 12.20 1.35 5.30
CA ALA A 391 11.86 2.77 5.29
C ALA A 391 12.76 3.58 6.23
N ILE A 392 13.00 3.07 7.44
CA ILE A 392 13.94 3.67 8.40
C ILE A 392 15.36 3.64 7.82
N GLY A 393 15.80 2.53 7.25
CA GLY A 393 17.12 2.42 6.61
C GLY A 393 17.31 3.43 5.47
N ALA A 394 16.28 3.63 4.64
CA ALA A 394 16.31 4.64 3.57
C ALA A 394 16.41 6.07 4.12
N ALA A 395 15.65 6.37 5.17
CA ALA A 395 15.71 7.66 5.84
C ALA A 395 17.07 7.93 6.49
N LEU A 396 17.68 6.92 7.12
CA LEU A 396 19.02 7.02 7.68
C LEU A 396 20.09 7.23 6.62
N GLN A 397 19.95 6.59 5.45
CA GLN A 397 20.83 6.81 4.32
C GLN A 397 20.77 8.25 3.82
N GLU A 398 19.57 8.78 3.58
CA GLU A 398 19.39 10.16 3.14
C GLU A 398 19.89 11.14 4.21
N PHE A 399 19.57 10.91 5.48
CA PHE A 399 20.04 11.73 6.59
C PHE A 399 21.58 11.83 6.61
N GLN A 400 22.28 10.71 6.41
CA GLN A 400 23.74 10.69 6.45
C GLN A 400 24.37 11.27 5.18
N THR A 401 23.85 10.91 4.01
CA THR A 401 24.50 11.18 2.71
C THR A 401 23.96 12.40 1.98
N GLY A 402 22.76 12.86 2.34
CA GLY A 402 21.99 13.84 1.58
C GLY A 402 21.39 13.28 0.28
N ILE A 403 21.52 11.97 0.02
CA ILE A 403 21.08 11.32 -1.22
C ILE A 403 19.95 10.35 -0.88
N PRO A 404 18.74 10.54 -1.43
CA PRO A 404 17.61 9.66 -1.19
C PRO A 404 17.86 8.27 -1.82
N VAL A 405 17.27 7.24 -1.22
CA VAL A 405 17.21 5.92 -1.85
C VAL A 405 16.21 5.98 -3.01
N ILE A 406 16.64 5.53 -4.19
CA ILE A 406 15.78 5.46 -5.38
C ILE A 406 14.58 4.56 -5.07
N ALA A 407 13.37 4.99 -5.46
CA ALA A 407 12.15 4.22 -5.27
C ALA A 407 12.30 2.78 -5.78
N GLY A 408 11.84 1.81 -4.99
CA GLY A 408 11.97 0.37 -5.30
C GLY A 408 13.37 -0.22 -5.07
N LYS A 409 14.38 0.57 -4.68
CA LYS A 409 15.70 0.05 -4.27
C LYS A 409 15.80 -0.10 -2.76
N ALA A 410 16.55 -1.11 -2.33
CA ALA A 410 16.88 -1.29 -0.93
C ALA A 410 17.94 -0.24 -0.49
N PRO A 411 17.83 0.30 0.74
CA PRO A 411 18.92 1.08 1.34
C PRO A 411 20.20 0.24 1.47
N ASN A 412 21.34 0.90 1.61
CA ASN A 412 22.59 0.23 1.91
C ASN A 412 22.45 -0.57 3.23
N GLN A 413 23.06 -1.76 3.26
CA GLN A 413 23.01 -2.68 4.38
C GLN A 413 23.39 -2.01 5.71
N ILE A 414 24.36 -1.10 5.71
CA ILE A 414 24.79 -0.40 6.94
C ILE A 414 23.64 0.34 7.63
N TYR A 415 22.76 0.99 6.86
CA TYR A 415 21.61 1.71 7.40
C TYR A 415 20.46 0.77 7.78
N THR A 416 20.32 -0.33 7.04
CA THR A 416 19.33 -1.38 7.34
C THR A 416 19.70 -2.12 8.63
N ASP A 417 20.98 -2.42 8.83
CA ASP A 417 21.52 -3.03 10.05
C ASP A 417 21.27 -2.11 11.25
N LEU A 418 21.46 -0.79 11.10
CA LEU A 418 21.19 0.14 12.17
C LEU A 418 19.69 0.22 12.52
N ALA A 419 18.81 0.19 11.50
CA ALA A 419 17.36 0.12 11.69
C ALA A 419 16.94 -1.18 12.41
N TRP A 420 17.49 -2.33 12.00
CA TRP A 420 17.31 -3.60 12.70
C TRP A 420 17.85 -3.57 14.13
N GLY A 421 18.94 -2.85 14.36
CA GLY A 421 19.51 -2.63 15.69
C GLY A 421 18.53 -1.97 16.66
N GLY A 422 17.54 -1.21 16.17
CA GLY A 422 16.43 -0.70 17.00
C GLY A 422 15.48 -1.79 17.51
N LEU A 423 15.46 -2.97 16.88
CA LEU A 423 14.60 -4.11 17.25
C LEU A 423 15.36 -5.17 18.08
N ARG A 424 16.57 -4.86 18.57
CA ARG A 424 17.38 -5.79 19.36
C ARG A 424 16.64 -6.29 20.60
N GLY A 425 16.74 -7.59 20.86
CA GLY A 425 16.11 -8.25 22.01
C GLY A 425 14.59 -8.42 21.89
N THR A 426 14.04 -8.20 20.70
CA THR A 426 12.64 -8.52 20.38
C THR A 426 12.55 -9.92 19.78
N PRO A 427 11.44 -10.66 19.94
CA PRO A 427 11.32 -12.01 19.39
C PRO A 427 11.57 -12.07 17.89
N ILE A 428 11.05 -11.12 17.11
CA ILE A 428 11.25 -11.09 15.65
C ILE A 428 12.73 -10.92 15.27
N TYR A 429 13.50 -10.15 16.05
CA TYR A 429 14.93 -9.98 15.81
C TYR A 429 15.68 -11.28 16.07
N ASP A 430 15.39 -11.94 17.20
CA ASP A 430 16.04 -13.20 17.57
C ASP A 430 15.66 -14.36 16.64
N GLU A 431 14.42 -14.36 16.12
CA GLU A 431 13.94 -15.30 15.11
C GLU A 431 14.61 -15.06 13.73
N THR A 432 14.71 -13.80 13.31
CA THR A 432 15.29 -13.43 12.01
C THR A 432 16.80 -13.58 11.99
N PHE A 433 17.47 -13.25 13.09
CA PHE A 433 18.91 -13.29 13.25
C PHE A 433 19.29 -14.15 14.45
N PRO A 434 19.40 -15.48 14.28
CA PRO A 434 19.75 -16.37 15.36
C PRO A 434 21.04 -15.93 16.06
N VAL A 435 21.04 -15.95 17.39
CA VAL A 435 22.18 -15.53 18.22
C VAL A 435 23.46 -16.24 17.76
N GLY A 436 24.48 -15.44 17.45
CA GLY A 436 25.79 -15.94 17.00
C GLY A 436 25.96 -16.10 15.49
N SER A 437 24.89 -15.94 14.70
CA SER A 437 24.96 -15.84 13.24
C SER A 437 25.81 -14.65 12.79
N GLU A 438 26.27 -14.66 11.54
CA GLU A 438 27.06 -13.57 10.97
C GLU A 438 26.25 -12.27 10.90
N ASP A 439 24.98 -12.36 10.51
CA ASP A 439 24.06 -11.22 10.49
C ASP A 439 23.84 -10.63 11.88
N TYR A 440 23.56 -11.49 12.88
CA TYR A 440 23.40 -11.06 14.27
C TYR A 440 24.64 -10.28 14.75
N LYS A 441 25.83 -10.85 14.57
CA LYS A 441 27.09 -10.19 14.97
C LYS A 441 27.29 -8.87 14.24
N ARG A 442 27.03 -8.82 12.93
CA ARG A 442 27.17 -7.61 12.13
C ARG A 442 26.25 -6.49 12.64
N ILE A 443 24.99 -6.81 12.92
CA ILE A 443 24.00 -5.83 13.40
C ILE A 443 24.34 -5.36 14.82
N GLU A 444 24.69 -6.27 15.72
CA GLU A 444 25.14 -5.94 17.08
C GLU A 444 26.37 -5.02 17.05
N ASP A 445 27.37 -5.35 16.24
CA ASP A 445 28.60 -4.56 16.10
C ASP A 445 28.33 -3.19 15.49
N ARG A 446 27.48 -3.10 14.45
CA ARG A 446 27.09 -1.83 13.83
C ARG A 446 26.37 -0.95 14.84
N TYR A 447 25.39 -1.51 15.55
CA TYR A 447 24.63 -0.79 16.56
C TYR A 447 25.55 -0.28 17.68
N ALA A 448 26.41 -1.15 18.21
CA ALA A 448 27.35 -0.80 19.28
C ALA A 448 28.37 0.27 18.84
N ALA A 449 28.89 0.16 17.61
CA ALA A 449 29.80 1.15 17.04
C ALA A 449 29.13 2.53 16.92
N GLU A 450 27.89 2.61 16.43
CA GLU A 450 27.17 3.89 16.34
C GLU A 450 26.75 4.41 17.72
N SER A 451 26.42 3.54 18.67
CA SER A 451 26.02 3.94 20.03
C SER A 451 27.20 4.45 20.87
N ASN A 452 28.41 3.94 20.62
CA ASN A 452 29.64 4.37 21.33
C ASN A 452 30.49 5.37 20.53
N GLY A 453 30.16 5.64 19.27
CA GLY A 453 30.88 6.56 18.38
C GLY A 453 32.29 6.08 18.00
N GLY A 454 32.53 4.78 18.05
CA GLY A 454 33.85 4.16 17.90
C GLY A 454 33.83 2.90 17.06
N THR A 455 34.58 1.89 17.47
CA THR A 455 34.65 0.58 16.80
C THR A 455 34.12 -0.49 17.74
N SER A 456 33.33 -1.41 17.21
CA SER A 456 32.88 -2.64 17.88
C SER A 456 33.04 -3.79 16.90
N GLY A 457 33.74 -4.86 17.33
CA GLY A 457 34.08 -5.98 16.45
C GLY A 457 34.72 -5.50 15.14
N ASN A 458 34.07 -5.81 14.01
CA ASN A 458 34.53 -5.43 12.67
C ASN A 458 33.84 -4.18 12.11
N GLN A 459 33.05 -3.46 12.91
CA GLN A 459 32.30 -2.28 12.48
C GLN A 459 32.89 -1.02 13.12
N THR A 460 33.11 0.02 12.31
CA THR A 460 33.43 1.37 12.78
C THR A 460 32.25 2.29 12.51
N ALA A 461 31.96 3.16 13.48
CA ALA A 461 30.92 4.18 13.37
C ALA A 461 31.13 5.04 12.12
N ILE A 462 30.09 5.19 11.31
CA ILE A 462 30.08 6.05 10.12
C ILE A 462 29.34 7.36 10.38
N GLY A 463 28.48 7.40 11.40
CA GLY A 463 27.82 8.62 11.82
C GLY A 463 28.81 9.62 12.44
N LYS A 464 28.48 10.91 12.36
CA LYS A 464 29.29 11.95 13.01
C LYS A 464 29.09 11.89 14.53
N PRO A 465 30.13 12.12 15.37
CA PRO A 465 29.95 12.19 16.82
C PRO A 465 28.87 13.19 17.23
N CYS A 466 28.03 12.80 18.19
CA CYS A 466 26.84 13.54 18.61
C CYS A 466 26.81 13.69 20.13
N LYS A 467 27.38 14.80 20.61
CA LYS A 467 27.48 15.10 22.04
C LYS A 467 26.19 15.75 22.54
N ILE A 468 25.79 15.39 23.76
CA ILE A 468 24.64 15.99 24.45
C ILE A 468 25.05 17.31 25.08
#